data_AF-A0A3M5TFZ6-F1
#
_entry.id   AF-A0A3M5TFZ6-F1
#
_cell.length_a   1.000
_cell.length_b   1.000
_cell.length_c   1.000
_cell.angle_alpha   90.00
_cell.angle_beta   90.00
_cell.angle_gamma   90.00
#
_symmetry.space_group_name_H-M   'P 1'
#
loop_
_entity.id
_entity.type
_entity.pdbx_description
1 polymer ?
#
loop_
_entity_poly.entity_id
_entity_poly.type
_entity_poly.pdbx_seq_one_letter_code
_entity_poly.pdbx_strand_id
1 'polypeptide(L)'
;MMSHQFLFRDDKMYSTYKPMRNFAAKLNRIDSLIQVWQFFGNLDHGKLLPPQFARMNKHKRPSLKDVVHPWELDILTREIILHSNVDRAKDLHNTGHLAAAVNIIRRVSDAQNHTDLQRTIYQELQRLFQQQALWRTNTHLMLARHLKIYNSPELAAILEKGTTLSIKQFYVLGVSISGHFLTKYAFNIKQDYTGFGISNEQRDAFLEKMVLSFDDLKVRTVGVQEYNENWSYTINPLVSTPLIVIDQAAPNIVICPIPFYLMYRFSEGLFFDIAQIQGYEQAYGDAFEDYVYDVTNILNARHEVMAAIKAERPEPYFIGKNEKHGVDLLVYDETGSVLIECKAKRLILKARYQLDDKALNAEIDILARYVVQNYKNLEDIVSGCTDWQPNGRSLFPVVVTLVNWNLFGPKVYERLEHSVLSLLEKAKISPQVVELYPYTVMSVEEYETALQVILQVGVKEFFSRRANENQKGWMVMPFIQTNFPVELQGCRNDYLNFVLNDLQEEIGAGIEGLSKA
;
A
#
# COMPACT_ATOMS: atom_id res chain seq x y z
N MET A 1 -21.40 33.29 -12.26
CA MET A 1 -20.49 33.45 -13.40
C MET A 1 -19.22 34.13 -12.91
N MET A 2 -18.20 33.37 -12.56
CA MET A 2 -16.82 33.85 -12.43
C MET A 2 -15.94 32.83 -13.15
N SER A 3 -15.31 33.27 -14.23
CA SER A 3 -14.46 32.45 -15.09
C SER A 3 -13.16 32.10 -14.35
N HIS A 4 -13.03 30.84 -13.93
CA HIS A 4 -11.74 30.27 -13.57
C HIS A 4 -10.99 29.91 -14.87
N GLN A 5 -10.30 30.90 -15.43
CA GLN A 5 -9.19 30.67 -16.34
C GLN A 5 -8.00 30.18 -15.51
N PHE A 6 -7.98 28.87 -15.20
CA PHE A 6 -6.72 28.22 -14.91
C PHE A 6 -5.93 28.11 -16.21
N LEU A 7 -4.70 28.59 -16.18
CA LEU A 7 -3.73 28.55 -17.28
C LEU A 7 -3.58 27.10 -17.80
N PHE A 8 -4.24 26.79 -18.90
CA PHE A 8 -3.96 25.61 -19.72
C PHE A 8 -2.55 25.77 -20.26
N ARG A 9 -1.56 25.12 -19.64
CA ARG A 9 -0.18 25.11 -20.14
C ARG A 9 -0.01 24.22 -21.37
N ASP A 10 -1.03 23.45 -21.75
CA ASP A 10 -1.01 22.60 -22.94
C ASP A 10 -2.43 22.43 -23.54
N ASP A 11 -2.78 23.26 -24.53
CA ASP A 11 -4.08 23.21 -25.23
C ASP A 11 -4.40 21.81 -25.80
N LYS A 12 -3.35 21.03 -26.10
CA LYS A 12 -3.46 19.66 -26.59
C LYS A 12 -4.02 18.72 -25.54
N MET A 13 -3.50 18.75 -24.30
CA MET A 13 -3.97 17.87 -23.22
C MET A 13 -5.43 18.12 -22.86
N TYR A 14 -5.82 19.38 -22.74
CA TYR A 14 -7.21 19.71 -22.46
C TYR A 14 -8.14 19.27 -23.60
N SER A 15 -7.72 19.40 -24.86
CA SER A 15 -8.51 18.94 -26.00
C SER A 15 -8.76 17.42 -25.96
N THR A 16 -7.76 16.63 -25.56
CA THR A 16 -7.89 15.18 -25.40
C THR A 16 -8.73 14.79 -24.18
N TYR A 17 -8.64 15.55 -23.10
CA TYR A 17 -9.41 15.35 -21.87
C TYR A 17 -10.89 15.72 -21.99
N LYS A 18 -11.23 16.79 -22.71
CA LYS A 18 -12.59 17.34 -22.84
C LYS A 18 -13.69 16.29 -23.14
N PRO A 19 -13.47 15.29 -24.01
CA PRO A 19 -14.39 14.16 -24.18
C PRO A 19 -14.77 13.45 -22.88
N MET A 20 -13.84 13.24 -21.95
CA MET A 20 -14.10 12.56 -20.67
C MET A 20 -15.04 13.38 -19.80
N ARG A 21 -14.72 14.68 -19.63
CA ARG A 21 -15.60 15.63 -18.93
C ARG A 21 -17.01 15.64 -19.51
N ASN A 22 -17.14 15.72 -20.83
CA ASN A 22 -18.42 15.75 -21.52
C ASN A 22 -19.20 14.43 -21.40
N PHE A 23 -18.48 13.30 -21.34
CA PHE A 23 -19.09 11.99 -21.10
C PHE A 23 -19.63 11.92 -19.67
N ALA A 24 -18.79 12.24 -18.68
CA ALA A 24 -19.16 12.21 -17.27
C ALA A 24 -20.32 13.16 -16.94
N ALA A 25 -20.39 14.33 -17.58
CA ALA A 25 -21.50 15.27 -17.42
C ALA A 25 -22.88 14.75 -17.84
N LYS A 26 -22.92 13.65 -18.61
CA LYS A 26 -24.16 12.99 -19.07
C LYS A 26 -24.55 11.78 -18.22
N LEU A 27 -23.74 11.46 -17.21
CA LEU A 27 -24.01 10.39 -16.26
C LEU A 27 -24.87 10.92 -15.11
N ASN A 28 -25.85 10.11 -14.71
CA ASN A 28 -26.55 10.34 -13.47
C ASN A 28 -25.61 10.02 -12.30
N ARG A 29 -25.37 11.01 -11.44
CA ARG A 29 -24.44 10.93 -10.31
C ARG A 29 -24.66 9.69 -9.42
N ILE A 30 -25.87 9.51 -8.90
CA ILE A 30 -26.16 8.48 -7.89
C ILE A 30 -26.07 7.10 -8.53
N ASP A 31 -26.76 6.92 -9.66
CA ASP A 31 -26.77 5.65 -10.39
C ASP A 31 -25.33 5.22 -10.74
N SER A 32 -24.51 6.15 -11.24
CA SER A 32 -23.16 5.82 -11.71
C SER A 32 -22.23 5.43 -10.58
N LEU A 33 -22.31 6.08 -9.41
CA LEU A 33 -21.51 5.70 -8.24
C LEU A 33 -21.92 4.31 -7.71
N ILE A 34 -23.21 3.97 -7.73
CA ILE A 34 -23.70 2.64 -7.37
C ILE A 34 -23.22 1.58 -8.38
N GLN A 35 -23.25 1.89 -9.68
CA GLN A 35 -22.77 1.00 -10.73
C GLN A 35 -21.27 0.73 -10.60
N VAL A 36 -20.48 1.76 -10.25
CA VAL A 36 -19.06 1.57 -9.95
C VAL A 36 -18.84 0.65 -8.75
N TRP A 37 -19.61 0.80 -7.66
CA TRP A 37 -19.58 -0.14 -6.53
C TRP A 37 -19.86 -1.58 -6.98
N GLN A 38 -20.82 -1.79 -7.90
CA GLN A 38 -21.09 -3.11 -8.46
C GLN A 38 -19.93 -3.64 -9.31
N PHE A 39 -19.26 -2.77 -10.06
CA PHE A 39 -18.08 -3.15 -10.86
C PHE A 39 -16.91 -3.58 -9.98
N PHE A 40 -16.60 -2.86 -8.90
CA PHE A 40 -15.60 -3.32 -7.92
C PHE A 40 -16.03 -4.65 -7.29
N GLY A 41 -17.31 -4.81 -6.94
CA GLY A 41 -17.84 -6.10 -6.48
C GLY A 41 -17.64 -7.25 -7.47
N ASN A 42 -17.68 -7.00 -8.78
CA ASN A 42 -17.37 -7.98 -9.81
C ASN A 42 -15.86 -8.29 -9.90
N LEU A 43 -15.02 -7.26 -9.89
CA LEU A 43 -13.57 -7.43 -10.01
C LEU A 43 -12.99 -8.15 -8.78
N ASP A 44 -13.37 -7.73 -7.58
CA ASP A 44 -12.74 -8.20 -6.33
C ASP A 44 -13.35 -9.53 -5.87
N HIS A 45 -14.68 -9.67 -5.95
CA HIS A 45 -15.41 -10.80 -5.37
C HIS A 45 -16.14 -11.66 -6.40
N GLY A 46 -16.01 -11.37 -7.69
CA GLY A 46 -16.66 -12.15 -8.75
C GLY A 46 -18.19 -12.06 -8.76
N LYS A 47 -18.78 -11.04 -8.12
CA LYS A 47 -20.23 -10.82 -8.15
C LYS A 47 -20.72 -10.71 -9.58
N LEU A 48 -21.81 -11.39 -9.92
CA LEU A 48 -22.33 -11.38 -11.29
C LEU A 48 -22.81 -9.99 -11.71
N LEU A 49 -22.43 -9.59 -12.92
CA LEU A 49 -23.00 -8.43 -13.58
C LEU A 49 -24.21 -8.84 -14.43
N PRO A 50 -25.03 -7.87 -14.86
CA PRO A 50 -26.11 -8.14 -15.79
C PRO A 50 -25.64 -8.91 -17.06
N PRO A 51 -26.47 -9.82 -17.63
CA PRO A 51 -26.03 -10.73 -18.70
C PRO A 51 -25.42 -10.06 -19.94
N GLN A 52 -25.79 -8.81 -20.25
CA GLN A 52 -25.23 -8.06 -21.38
C GLN A 52 -23.71 -7.86 -21.29
N PHE A 53 -23.14 -7.89 -20.09
CA PHE A 53 -21.69 -7.78 -19.87
C PHE A 53 -20.90 -8.96 -20.43
N ALA A 54 -21.56 -10.10 -20.69
CA ALA A 54 -20.96 -11.23 -21.40
C ALA A 54 -20.41 -10.84 -22.78
N ARG A 55 -20.93 -9.79 -23.41
CA ARG A 55 -20.47 -9.30 -24.71
C ARG A 55 -19.10 -8.61 -24.66
N MET A 56 -18.69 -8.13 -23.49
CA MET A 56 -17.41 -7.45 -23.31
C MET A 56 -16.26 -8.42 -23.02
N ASN A 57 -16.57 -9.62 -22.51
CA ASN A 57 -15.59 -10.58 -22.07
C ASN A 57 -15.35 -11.68 -23.12
N LYS A 58 -14.08 -11.96 -23.44
CA LYS A 58 -13.69 -13.00 -24.42
C LYS A 58 -14.23 -14.40 -24.07
N HIS A 59 -14.45 -14.68 -22.79
CA HIS A 59 -14.99 -15.94 -22.30
C HIS A 59 -16.53 -15.96 -22.22
N LYS A 60 -17.21 -14.93 -22.72
CA LYS A 60 -18.68 -14.77 -22.66
C LYS A 60 -19.27 -14.85 -21.25
N ARG A 61 -18.47 -14.48 -20.24
CA ARG A 61 -18.91 -14.39 -18.84
C ARG A 61 -19.33 -12.95 -18.54
N PRO A 62 -20.42 -12.72 -17.79
CA PRO A 62 -20.83 -11.38 -17.39
C PRO A 62 -19.89 -10.83 -16.31
N SER A 63 -18.67 -10.47 -16.72
CA SER A 63 -17.59 -9.99 -15.86
C SER A 63 -16.68 -9.03 -16.59
N LEU A 64 -16.17 -8.06 -15.85
CA LEU A 64 -15.19 -7.07 -16.28
C LEU A 64 -13.74 -7.54 -16.09
N LYS A 65 -13.51 -8.70 -15.44
CA LYS A 65 -12.17 -9.30 -15.32
C LYS A 65 -11.55 -9.45 -16.70
N ASP A 66 -10.28 -9.09 -16.82
CA ASP A 66 -9.49 -9.04 -18.07
C ASP A 66 -9.97 -8.03 -19.12
N VAL A 67 -10.93 -7.16 -18.80
CA VAL A 67 -11.49 -6.16 -19.74
C VAL A 67 -11.28 -4.73 -19.23
N VAL A 68 -11.59 -4.51 -17.95
CA VAL A 68 -11.46 -3.21 -17.27
C VAL A 68 -10.60 -3.41 -16.03
N HIS A 69 -9.67 -2.50 -15.81
CA HIS A 69 -8.78 -2.55 -14.66
C HIS A 69 -9.28 -1.69 -13.50
N PRO A 70 -9.00 -2.06 -12.23
CA PRO A 70 -9.45 -1.31 -11.05
C PRO A 70 -9.03 0.18 -11.06
N TRP A 71 -7.80 0.49 -11.51
CA TRP A 71 -7.33 1.88 -11.59
C TRP A 71 -8.08 2.70 -12.65
N GLU A 72 -8.64 2.07 -13.69
CA GLU A 72 -9.48 2.76 -14.68
C GLU A 72 -10.85 3.11 -14.07
N LEU A 73 -11.39 2.25 -13.22
CA LEU A 73 -12.61 2.52 -12.45
C LEU A 73 -12.39 3.60 -11.39
N ASP A 74 -11.22 3.63 -10.75
CA ASP A 74 -10.84 4.70 -9.83
C ASP A 74 -10.85 6.08 -10.53
N ILE A 75 -10.17 6.17 -11.69
CA ILE A 75 -10.20 7.38 -12.53
C ILE A 75 -11.65 7.74 -12.92
N LEU A 76 -12.44 6.76 -13.37
CA LEU A 76 -13.84 7.00 -13.73
C LEU A 76 -14.65 7.53 -12.54
N THR A 77 -14.44 7.01 -11.34
CA THR A 77 -15.10 7.46 -10.11
C THR A 77 -14.79 8.92 -9.82
N ARG A 78 -13.51 9.30 -9.91
CA ARG A 78 -13.06 10.69 -9.75
C ARG A 78 -13.72 11.62 -10.77
N GLU A 79 -13.78 11.22 -12.03
CA GLU A 79 -14.42 12.03 -13.08
C GLU A 79 -15.95 12.12 -12.93
N ILE A 80 -16.61 11.08 -12.39
CA ILE A 80 -18.03 11.13 -11.99
C ILE A 80 -18.21 12.19 -10.90
N ILE A 81 -17.39 12.19 -9.85
CA ILE A 81 -17.47 13.17 -8.76
C ILE A 81 -17.32 14.60 -9.30
N LEU A 82 -16.37 14.82 -10.19
CA LEU A 82 -16.09 16.14 -10.76
C LEU A 82 -17.24 16.66 -11.65
N HIS A 83 -17.77 15.82 -12.54
CA HIS A 83 -18.56 16.31 -13.68
C HIS A 83 -19.98 15.79 -13.76
N SER A 84 -20.31 14.68 -13.08
CA SER A 84 -21.66 14.12 -13.16
C SER A 84 -22.74 15.10 -12.75
N ASN A 85 -23.93 14.88 -13.31
CA ASN A 85 -25.08 15.72 -13.08
C ASN A 85 -26.31 14.82 -12.84
N VAL A 86 -27.50 15.40 -12.79
CA VAL A 86 -28.75 14.66 -12.58
C VAL A 86 -29.27 14.05 -13.90
N ASP A 87 -28.75 14.49 -15.04
CA ASP A 87 -29.10 13.98 -16.38
C ASP A 87 -28.76 12.48 -16.53
N ARG A 88 -29.62 11.74 -17.24
CA ARG A 88 -29.55 10.28 -17.42
C ARG A 88 -29.27 9.86 -18.86
N ALA A 89 -28.66 10.74 -19.66
CA ALA A 89 -28.35 10.46 -21.05
C ALA A 89 -27.31 9.32 -21.25
N LYS A 90 -26.53 8.98 -20.21
CA LYS A 90 -25.59 7.85 -20.19
C LYS A 90 -25.80 7.00 -18.94
N ASP A 91 -25.50 5.71 -19.08
CA ASP A 91 -25.70 4.64 -18.09
C ASP A 91 -24.56 3.64 -18.24
N LEU A 92 -23.78 3.36 -17.18
CA LEU A 92 -22.62 2.47 -17.26
C LEU A 92 -23.03 0.98 -17.30
N HIS A 93 -24.27 0.62 -16.98
CA HIS A 93 -24.80 -0.73 -17.24
C HIS A 93 -25.06 -1.01 -18.72
N ASN A 94 -25.04 0.03 -19.55
CA ASN A 94 -24.90 -0.13 -21.00
C ASN A 94 -23.43 -0.37 -21.33
N THR A 95 -23.12 -1.57 -21.83
CA THR A 95 -21.74 -1.98 -22.15
C THR A 95 -21.05 -1.07 -23.17
N GLY A 96 -21.80 -0.48 -24.10
CA GLY A 96 -21.27 0.49 -25.06
C GLY A 96 -20.88 1.81 -24.40
N HIS A 97 -21.63 2.25 -23.39
CA HIS A 97 -21.29 3.45 -22.62
C HIS A 97 -20.07 3.21 -21.71
N LEU A 98 -20.02 2.09 -20.99
CA LEU A 98 -18.85 1.75 -20.17
C LEU A 98 -17.59 1.62 -21.05
N ALA A 99 -17.67 0.89 -22.17
CA ALA A 99 -16.56 0.77 -23.10
C ALA A 99 -16.11 2.13 -23.64
N ALA A 100 -17.05 3.03 -23.94
CA ALA A 100 -16.72 4.40 -24.34
C ALA A 100 -15.98 5.16 -23.24
N ALA A 101 -16.43 5.10 -21.98
CA ALA A 101 -15.78 5.75 -20.85
C ALA A 101 -14.32 5.26 -20.68
N VAL A 102 -14.14 3.94 -20.64
CA VAL A 102 -12.82 3.31 -20.47
C VAL A 102 -11.89 3.62 -21.64
N ASN A 103 -12.39 3.58 -22.88
CA ASN A 103 -11.59 3.93 -24.05
C ASN A 103 -11.20 5.41 -24.09
N ILE A 104 -12.05 6.31 -23.58
CA ILE A 104 -11.67 7.72 -23.41
C ILE A 104 -10.55 7.84 -22.36
N ILE A 105 -10.68 7.18 -21.21
CA ILE A 105 -9.64 7.18 -20.16
C ILE A 105 -8.31 6.70 -20.73
N ARG A 106 -8.29 5.55 -21.41
CA ARG A 106 -7.08 5.02 -22.07
C ARG A 106 -6.47 6.01 -23.04
N ARG A 107 -7.29 6.64 -23.90
CA ARG A 107 -6.82 7.65 -24.86
C ARG A 107 -6.21 8.88 -24.17
N VAL A 108 -6.81 9.37 -23.08
CA VAL A 108 -6.26 10.50 -22.33
C VAL A 108 -4.95 10.08 -21.69
N SER A 109 -4.88 8.90 -21.07
CA SER A 109 -3.65 8.36 -20.49
C SER A 109 -2.54 8.17 -21.53
N ASP A 110 -2.87 7.66 -22.72
CA ASP A 110 -1.91 7.52 -23.82
C ASP A 110 -1.37 8.87 -24.28
N ALA A 111 -2.20 9.91 -24.28
CA ALA A 111 -1.82 11.25 -24.69
C ALA A 111 -0.97 12.02 -23.65
N GLN A 112 -0.98 11.59 -22.37
CA GLN A 112 -0.12 12.16 -21.33
C GLN A 112 1.35 11.87 -21.57
N ASN A 113 1.65 10.79 -22.27
CA ASN A 113 3.01 10.38 -22.53
C ASN A 113 3.71 11.40 -23.44
N HIS A 114 4.78 12.00 -22.92
CA HIS A 114 5.51 13.09 -23.56
C HIS A 114 6.12 12.70 -24.92
N THR A 115 6.40 13.71 -25.74
CA THR A 115 7.20 13.62 -26.97
C THR A 115 8.62 13.08 -26.76
N ASP A 116 9.15 13.09 -25.53
CA ASP A 116 10.45 12.51 -25.17
C ASP A 116 10.28 11.31 -24.22
N LEU A 117 9.58 10.28 -24.71
CA LEU A 117 9.38 9.02 -24.01
C LEU A 117 10.73 8.36 -23.66
N GLN A 118 11.77 8.51 -24.50
CA GLN A 118 13.08 7.90 -24.26
C GLN A 118 13.73 8.39 -22.97
N ARG A 119 13.57 9.68 -22.64
CA ARG A 119 14.07 10.23 -21.37
C ARG A 119 13.23 9.81 -20.17
N THR A 120 11.91 9.74 -20.33
CA THR A 120 10.92 9.63 -19.24
C THR A 120 10.40 8.21 -18.98
N ILE A 121 10.69 7.24 -19.84
CA ILE A 121 10.10 5.89 -19.80
C ILE A 121 10.20 5.19 -18.44
N TYR A 122 11.33 5.31 -17.74
CA TYR A 122 11.52 4.65 -16.45
C TYR A 122 10.68 5.30 -15.34
N GLN A 123 10.45 6.61 -15.42
CA GLN A 123 9.58 7.33 -14.50
C GLN A 123 8.11 7.01 -14.78
N GLU A 124 7.72 6.94 -16.04
CA GLU A 124 6.37 6.50 -16.40
C GLU A 124 6.10 5.06 -15.96
N LEU A 125 7.07 4.16 -16.15
CA LEU A 125 6.97 2.79 -15.64
C LEU A 125 6.81 2.79 -14.11
N GLN A 126 7.62 3.56 -13.38
CA GLN A 126 7.52 3.72 -11.93
C GLN A 126 6.11 4.15 -11.52
N ARG A 127 5.56 5.20 -12.16
CA ARG A 127 4.24 5.76 -11.85
C ARG A 127 3.11 4.77 -12.18
N LEU A 128 3.19 4.10 -13.33
CA LEU A 128 2.25 3.04 -13.73
C LEU A 128 2.24 1.93 -12.69
N PHE A 129 3.41 1.47 -12.25
CA PHE A 129 3.49 0.42 -11.26
C PHE A 129 2.94 0.88 -9.90
N GLN A 130 3.26 2.09 -9.44
CA GLN A 130 2.72 2.65 -8.20
C GLN A 130 1.18 2.73 -8.23
N GLN A 131 0.59 3.11 -9.36
CA GLN A 131 -0.85 3.13 -9.54
C GLN A 131 -1.46 1.71 -9.51
N GLN A 132 -0.80 0.74 -10.13
CA GLN A 132 -1.32 -0.63 -10.25
C GLN A 132 -1.08 -1.49 -9.00
N ALA A 133 0.02 -1.27 -8.28
CA ALA A 133 0.46 -2.09 -7.16
C ALA A 133 -0.56 -2.09 -6.01
N LEU A 134 -1.19 -0.94 -5.74
CA LEU A 134 -2.22 -0.81 -4.71
C LEU A 134 -3.35 -1.84 -4.90
N TRP A 135 -3.74 -2.10 -6.15
CA TRP A 135 -4.85 -3.01 -6.50
C TRP A 135 -4.45 -4.49 -6.52
N ARG A 136 -3.17 -4.81 -6.29
CA ARG A 136 -2.65 -6.19 -6.22
C ARG A 136 -2.37 -6.63 -4.78
N THR A 137 -2.59 -5.75 -3.81
CA THR A 137 -2.37 -6.00 -2.40
C THR A 137 -3.17 -7.20 -1.91
N ASN A 138 -2.53 -8.13 -1.20
CA ASN A 138 -3.26 -9.14 -0.44
C ASN A 138 -3.98 -8.45 0.73
N THR A 139 -5.27 -8.16 0.54
CA THR A 139 -6.08 -7.39 1.51
C THR A 139 -6.12 -8.08 2.87
N HIS A 140 -6.18 -9.41 2.92
CA HIS A 140 -6.20 -10.17 4.17
C HIS A 140 -4.92 -9.96 4.98
N LEU A 141 -3.76 -10.14 4.35
CA LEU A 141 -2.46 -9.88 4.99
C LEU A 141 -2.27 -8.40 5.33
N MET A 142 -2.72 -7.48 4.47
CA MET A 142 -2.69 -6.04 4.76
C MET A 142 -3.47 -5.71 6.03
N LEU A 143 -4.69 -6.23 6.18
CA LEU A 143 -5.52 -6.01 7.36
C LEU A 143 -4.87 -6.57 8.62
N ALA A 144 -4.40 -7.83 8.57
CA ALA A 144 -3.78 -8.51 9.69
C ALA A 144 -2.45 -7.86 10.12
N ARG A 145 -1.60 -7.50 9.16
CA ARG A 145 -0.31 -6.83 9.39
C ARG A 145 -0.50 -5.52 10.14
N HIS A 146 -1.38 -4.66 9.61
CA HIS A 146 -1.61 -3.36 10.23
C HIS A 146 -2.32 -3.48 11.58
N LEU A 147 -3.21 -4.46 11.75
CA LEU A 147 -3.82 -4.71 13.06
C LEU A 147 -2.74 -5.09 14.08
N LYS A 148 -1.82 -5.99 13.71
CA LYS A 148 -0.72 -6.40 14.57
C LYS A 148 0.21 -5.23 14.93
N ILE A 149 0.60 -4.42 13.95
CA ILE A 149 1.47 -3.24 14.18
C ILE A 149 0.79 -2.22 15.10
N TYR A 150 -0.45 -1.82 14.78
CA TYR A 150 -1.19 -0.81 15.55
C TYR A 150 -1.62 -1.28 16.93
N ASN A 151 -1.65 -2.59 17.17
CA ASN A 151 -1.94 -3.18 18.47
C ASN A 151 -0.70 -3.38 19.35
N SER A 152 0.47 -2.86 18.96
CA SER A 152 1.62 -2.76 19.86
C SER A 152 1.31 -1.81 21.02
N PRO A 153 1.78 -2.08 22.25
CA PRO A 153 1.31 -1.37 23.44
C PRO A 153 1.44 0.16 23.38
N GLU A 154 2.61 0.66 22.98
CA GLU A 154 2.88 2.10 22.95
C GLU A 154 2.10 2.80 21.84
N LEU A 155 2.06 2.22 20.64
CA LEU A 155 1.33 2.78 19.51
C LEU A 155 -0.18 2.72 19.72
N ALA A 156 -0.70 1.64 20.32
CA ALA A 156 -2.10 1.50 20.68
C ALA A 156 -2.54 2.59 21.67
N ALA A 157 -1.69 2.91 22.66
CA ALA A 157 -1.97 3.99 23.62
C ALA A 157 -2.01 5.37 22.94
N ILE A 158 -1.10 5.63 21.99
CA ILE A 158 -1.10 6.87 21.19
C ILE A 158 -2.38 6.96 20.35
N LEU A 159 -2.75 5.86 19.69
CA LEU A 159 -3.96 5.73 18.88
C LEU A 159 -5.23 5.99 19.67
N GLU A 160 -5.37 5.36 20.83
CA GLU A 160 -6.55 5.49 21.68
C GLU A 160 -6.70 6.91 22.19
N LYS A 161 -5.59 7.56 22.57
CA LYS A 161 -5.58 8.98 22.96
C LYS A 161 -6.02 9.91 21.82
N GLY A 162 -5.62 9.62 20.58
CA GLY A 162 -5.93 10.46 19.42
C GLY A 162 -7.30 10.21 18.79
N THR A 163 -7.84 9.00 18.93
CA THR A 163 -9.08 8.58 18.24
C THR A 163 -10.24 8.30 19.19
N THR A 164 -10.01 8.22 20.50
CA THR A 164 -10.97 7.76 21.54
C THR A 164 -11.45 6.31 21.38
N LEU A 165 -10.85 5.59 20.45
CA LEU A 165 -11.15 4.20 20.10
C LEU A 165 -9.91 3.36 20.33
N SER A 166 -10.06 2.17 20.91
CA SER A 166 -9.01 1.18 20.81
C SER A 166 -8.86 0.74 19.36
N ILE A 167 -7.68 0.23 18.99
CA ILE A 167 -7.45 -0.27 17.63
C ILE A 167 -8.44 -1.38 17.24
N LYS A 168 -8.82 -2.22 18.20
CA LYS A 168 -9.83 -3.27 18.01
C LYS A 168 -11.20 -2.69 17.69
N GLN A 169 -11.67 -1.71 18.47
CA GLN A 169 -12.95 -1.03 18.20
C GLN A 169 -12.94 -0.34 16.83
N PHE A 170 -11.83 0.29 16.47
CA PHE A 170 -11.64 0.92 15.16
C PHE A 170 -11.78 -0.11 14.01
N TYR A 171 -11.17 -1.29 14.16
CA TYR A 171 -11.28 -2.40 13.22
C TYR A 171 -12.69 -3.03 13.21
N VAL A 172 -13.36 -3.18 14.36
CA VAL A 172 -14.74 -3.70 14.44
C VAL A 172 -15.68 -2.82 13.60
N LEU A 173 -15.61 -1.49 13.75
CA LEU A 173 -16.39 -0.56 12.94
C LEU A 173 -16.06 -0.69 11.45
N GLY A 174 -14.76 -0.66 11.10
CA GLY A 174 -14.30 -0.75 9.72
C GLY A 174 -14.71 -2.04 9.00
N VAL A 175 -14.53 -3.19 9.65
CA VAL A 175 -14.89 -4.51 9.14
C VAL A 175 -16.41 -4.66 9.04
N SER A 176 -17.17 -4.21 10.05
CA SER A 176 -18.64 -4.28 10.02
C SER A 176 -19.23 -3.48 8.86
N ILE A 177 -18.76 -2.25 8.66
CA ILE A 177 -19.22 -1.38 7.58
C ILE A 177 -18.77 -1.93 6.22
N SER A 178 -17.52 -2.42 6.11
CA SER A 178 -17.03 -3.08 4.89
C SER A 178 -17.86 -4.32 4.54
N GLY A 179 -18.16 -5.15 5.53
CA GLY A 179 -19.00 -6.35 5.39
C GLY A 179 -20.41 -6.01 4.89
N HIS A 180 -20.99 -4.91 5.35
CA HIS A 180 -22.26 -4.40 4.81
C HIS A 180 -22.13 -4.05 3.32
N PHE A 181 -21.07 -3.34 2.92
CA PHE A 181 -20.81 -2.99 1.52
C PHE A 181 -20.45 -4.19 0.63
N LEU A 182 -20.20 -5.37 1.19
CA LEU A 182 -20.13 -6.61 0.41
C LEU A 182 -21.50 -7.07 -0.08
N THR A 183 -22.62 -6.56 0.43
CA THR A 183 -23.96 -7.02 0.02
C THR A 183 -24.89 -5.88 -0.38
N LYS A 184 -24.76 -4.71 0.24
CA LYS A 184 -25.65 -3.56 0.04
C LYS A 184 -24.84 -2.30 -0.26
N TYR A 185 -25.33 -1.45 -1.17
CA TYR A 185 -24.62 -0.24 -1.59
C TYR A 185 -24.83 0.97 -0.66
N ALA A 186 -25.83 0.92 0.22
CA ALA A 186 -26.22 2.04 1.09
C ALA A 186 -26.22 1.60 2.56
N PHE A 187 -25.58 2.38 3.41
CA PHE A 187 -25.39 2.11 4.84
C PHE A 187 -25.96 3.25 5.68
N ASN A 188 -26.60 2.92 6.81
CA ASN A 188 -27.08 3.91 7.76
C ASN A 188 -26.04 4.14 8.86
N ILE A 189 -25.49 5.35 8.93
CA ILE A 189 -24.43 5.72 9.88
C ILE A 189 -24.90 5.76 11.34
N LYS A 190 -26.21 5.70 11.59
CA LYS A 190 -26.81 5.62 12.93
C LYS A 190 -27.04 4.18 13.41
N GLN A 191 -26.41 3.20 12.77
CA GLN A 191 -26.37 1.82 13.24
C GLN A 191 -25.84 1.77 14.68
N ASP A 192 -26.47 0.93 15.51
CA ASP A 192 -26.07 0.73 16.90
C ASP A 192 -24.91 -0.30 16.98
N TYR A 193 -23.89 0.06 17.77
CA TYR A 193 -22.71 -0.76 18.05
C TYR A 193 -22.48 -0.96 19.56
N THR A 194 -23.44 -0.59 20.41
CA THR A 194 -23.32 -0.71 21.87
C THR A 194 -23.10 -2.15 22.34
N GLY A 195 -23.64 -3.14 21.63
CA GLY A 195 -23.37 -4.57 21.88
C GLY A 195 -21.92 -4.99 21.67
N PHE A 196 -21.12 -4.18 20.96
CA PHE A 196 -19.66 -4.36 20.81
C PHE A 196 -18.87 -3.50 21.79
N GLY A 197 -19.52 -2.88 22.78
CA GLY A 197 -18.88 -1.96 23.72
C GLY A 197 -18.44 -0.62 23.08
N ILE A 198 -19.07 -0.23 21.98
CA ILE A 198 -18.78 1.02 21.26
C ILE A 198 -19.94 1.99 21.44
N SER A 199 -19.68 3.15 22.06
CA SER A 199 -20.71 4.16 22.27
C SER A 199 -21.11 4.87 20.97
N ASN A 200 -22.23 5.60 20.99
CA ASN A 200 -22.65 6.43 19.86
C ASN A 200 -21.61 7.52 19.54
N GLU A 201 -21.00 8.09 20.57
CA GLU A 201 -19.95 9.12 20.46
C GLU A 201 -18.70 8.54 19.79
N GLN A 202 -18.28 7.33 20.19
CA GLN A 202 -17.15 6.64 19.59
C GLN A 202 -17.41 6.25 18.13
N ARG A 203 -18.61 5.73 17.82
CA ARG A 203 -19.04 5.48 16.44
C ARG A 203 -19.01 6.76 15.61
N ASP A 204 -19.57 7.84 16.12
CA ASP A 204 -19.64 9.11 15.40
C ASP A 204 -18.23 9.72 15.20
N ALA A 205 -17.31 9.57 16.15
CA ALA A 205 -15.91 9.98 16.02
C ALA A 205 -15.14 9.19 14.95
N PHE A 206 -15.44 7.89 14.78
CA PHE A 206 -14.93 7.09 13.66
C PHE A 206 -15.49 7.62 12.32
N LEU A 207 -16.81 7.80 12.25
CA LEU A 207 -17.49 8.19 11.02
C LEU A 207 -17.10 9.59 10.54
N GLU A 208 -16.83 10.53 11.45
CA GLU A 208 -16.33 11.87 11.12
C GLU A 208 -15.02 11.83 10.29
N LYS A 209 -14.20 10.79 10.48
CA LYS A 209 -12.94 10.60 9.72
C LYS A 209 -13.14 9.92 8.38
N MET A 210 -14.30 9.28 8.16
CA MET A 210 -14.57 8.40 7.01
C MET A 210 -15.57 8.98 6.03
N VAL A 211 -16.49 9.82 6.51
CA VAL A 211 -17.65 10.33 5.78
C VAL A 211 -17.42 11.75 5.30
N LEU A 212 -17.82 12.03 4.06
CA LEU A 212 -17.85 13.38 3.50
C LEU A 212 -19.15 13.61 2.72
N SER A 213 -19.64 14.85 2.67
CA SER A 213 -20.73 15.18 1.76
C SER A 213 -20.25 15.10 0.30
N PHE A 214 -21.16 14.81 -0.64
CA PHE A 214 -20.79 14.81 -2.05
C PHE A 214 -20.21 16.17 -2.51
N ASP A 215 -20.79 17.27 -2.05
CA ASP A 215 -20.37 18.61 -2.47
C ASP A 215 -18.98 18.96 -1.91
N ASP A 216 -18.69 18.62 -0.66
CA ASP A 216 -17.35 18.81 -0.07
C ASP A 216 -16.32 17.89 -0.73
N LEU A 217 -16.70 16.65 -1.04
CA LEU A 217 -15.85 15.73 -1.80
C LEU A 217 -15.53 16.29 -3.18
N LYS A 218 -16.52 16.87 -3.87
CA LYS A 218 -16.32 17.51 -5.16
C LYS A 218 -15.37 18.69 -5.05
N VAL A 219 -15.52 19.57 -4.06
CA VAL A 219 -14.60 20.69 -3.81
C VAL A 219 -13.18 20.17 -3.60
N ARG A 220 -13.00 19.15 -2.76
CA ARG A 220 -11.70 18.52 -2.51
C ARG A 220 -11.10 17.90 -3.76
N THR A 221 -11.93 17.27 -4.59
CA THR A 221 -11.50 16.64 -5.85
C THR A 221 -11.07 17.69 -6.87
N VAL A 222 -11.77 18.82 -6.96
CA VAL A 222 -11.35 19.98 -7.77
C VAL A 222 -10.01 20.53 -7.28
N GLY A 223 -9.82 20.60 -5.96
CA GLY A 223 -8.59 21.14 -5.36
C GLY A 223 -7.32 20.34 -5.65
N VAL A 224 -7.44 19.04 -5.95
CA VAL A 224 -6.29 18.18 -6.31
C VAL A 224 -6.22 17.88 -7.81
N GLN A 225 -7.18 18.34 -8.61
CA GLN A 225 -7.29 17.98 -10.02
C GLN A 225 -6.13 18.54 -10.84
N GLU A 226 -5.47 17.68 -11.62
CA GLU A 226 -4.44 18.07 -12.57
C GLU A 226 -4.91 17.87 -14.02
N TYR A 227 -4.47 18.74 -14.93
CA TYR A 227 -4.78 18.69 -16.38
C TYR A 227 -3.50 18.66 -17.21
N ASN A 228 -2.53 17.86 -16.76
CA ASN A 228 -1.19 17.72 -17.30
C ASN A 228 -0.84 16.21 -17.41
N GLU A 229 0.45 15.92 -17.57
CA GLU A 229 1.06 14.58 -17.55
C GLU A 229 0.80 13.76 -16.27
N ASN A 230 0.20 14.36 -15.23
CA ASN A 230 -0.21 13.70 -13.99
C ASN A 230 -1.69 13.34 -13.90
N TRP A 231 -2.54 13.70 -14.87
CA TRP A 231 -4.00 13.52 -14.75
C TRP A 231 -4.45 12.09 -14.40
N SER A 232 -3.78 11.05 -14.89
CA SER A 232 -4.18 9.66 -14.62
C SER A 232 -3.75 9.23 -13.22
N TYR A 233 -2.70 9.86 -12.67
CA TYR A 233 -2.11 9.60 -11.37
C TYR A 233 -2.60 10.55 -10.27
N THR A 234 -3.50 11.48 -10.60
CA THR A 234 -4.12 12.37 -9.62
C THR A 234 -4.84 11.56 -8.54
N ILE A 235 -4.49 11.80 -7.28
CA ILE A 235 -5.06 11.07 -6.15
C ILE A 235 -6.58 11.22 -6.08
N ASN A 236 -7.28 10.12 -5.85
CA ASN A 236 -8.70 10.15 -5.56
C ASN A 236 -8.91 10.49 -4.07
N PRO A 237 -9.58 11.60 -3.71
CA PRO A 237 -9.79 11.95 -2.30
C PRO A 237 -10.52 10.88 -1.47
N LEU A 238 -11.28 9.99 -2.14
CA LEU A 238 -11.94 8.85 -1.51
C LEU A 238 -10.99 7.91 -0.77
N VAL A 239 -9.70 7.89 -1.10
CA VAL A 239 -8.69 7.10 -0.36
C VAL A 239 -8.66 7.49 1.13
N SER A 240 -8.96 8.75 1.45
CA SER A 240 -8.94 9.27 2.83
C SER A 240 -10.31 9.40 3.49
N THR A 241 -11.38 9.57 2.70
CA THR A 241 -12.77 9.68 3.16
C THR A 241 -13.67 8.84 2.24
N PRO A 242 -13.71 7.51 2.43
CA PRO A 242 -14.29 6.56 1.48
C PRO A 242 -15.82 6.51 1.46
N LEU A 243 -16.48 7.12 2.45
CA LEU A 243 -17.93 7.13 2.59
C LEU A 243 -18.51 8.49 2.15
N ILE A 244 -19.59 8.47 1.39
CA ILE A 244 -20.18 9.67 0.81
C ILE A 244 -21.65 9.79 1.18
N VAL A 245 -22.05 10.94 1.71
CA VAL A 245 -23.46 11.35 1.79
C VAL A 245 -23.90 11.89 0.42
N ILE A 246 -24.81 11.17 -0.24
CA ILE A 246 -25.28 11.50 -1.61
C ILE A 246 -26.59 12.27 -1.66
N ASP A 247 -27.36 12.25 -0.57
CA ASP A 247 -28.65 12.94 -0.46
C ASP A 247 -28.72 13.71 0.86
N GLN A 248 -28.86 15.04 0.77
CA GLN A 248 -28.98 15.91 1.94
C GLN A 248 -30.30 15.70 2.70
N ALA A 249 -31.35 15.16 2.05
CA ALA A 249 -32.60 14.80 2.72
C ALA A 249 -32.46 13.53 3.57
N ALA A 250 -31.44 12.70 3.28
CA ALA A 250 -31.13 11.48 4.02
C ALA A 250 -29.65 11.51 4.49
N PRO A 251 -29.26 12.46 5.36
CA PRO A 251 -27.86 12.70 5.70
C PRO A 251 -27.20 11.55 6.46
N ASN A 252 -28.01 10.63 7.01
CA ASN A 252 -27.54 9.44 7.69
C ASN A 252 -27.26 8.26 6.74
N ILE A 253 -27.59 8.37 5.45
CA ILE A 253 -27.38 7.31 4.47
C ILE A 253 -26.14 7.63 3.64
N VAL A 254 -25.17 6.73 3.67
CA VAL A 254 -23.92 6.84 2.93
C VAL A 254 -23.75 5.70 1.95
N ILE A 255 -22.98 5.95 0.90
CA ILE A 255 -22.48 4.93 -0.03
C ILE A 255 -20.96 4.83 0.04
N CYS A 256 -20.40 3.71 -0.39
CA CYS A 256 -18.97 3.52 -0.57
C CYS A 256 -18.70 3.06 -2.02
N PRO A 257 -18.38 3.97 -2.95
CA PRO A 257 -18.19 3.60 -4.36
C PRO A 257 -17.03 2.62 -4.59
N ILE A 258 -16.00 2.68 -3.74
CA ILE A 258 -14.80 1.85 -3.81
C ILE A 258 -14.58 1.18 -2.45
N PRO A 259 -15.18 -0.01 -2.19
CA PRO A 259 -15.10 -0.69 -0.90
C PRO A 259 -13.66 -0.94 -0.42
N PHE A 260 -12.73 -1.19 -1.35
CA PHE A 260 -11.31 -1.34 -1.02
C PHE A 260 -10.74 -0.12 -0.28
N TYR A 261 -11.18 1.11 -0.60
CA TYR A 261 -10.71 2.30 0.11
C TYR A 261 -11.19 2.38 1.55
N LEU A 262 -12.34 1.80 1.88
CA LEU A 262 -12.75 1.67 3.28
C LEU A 262 -11.79 0.72 4.02
N MET A 263 -11.52 -0.45 3.47
CA MET A 263 -10.57 -1.43 4.04
C MET A 263 -9.18 -0.85 4.21
N TYR A 264 -8.69 -0.15 3.18
CA TYR A 264 -7.42 0.56 3.24
C TYR A 264 -7.43 1.64 4.34
N ARG A 265 -8.47 2.45 4.40
CA ARG A 265 -8.54 3.61 5.29
C ARG A 265 -8.55 3.24 6.77
N PHE A 266 -9.19 2.13 7.16
CA PHE A 266 -9.18 1.70 8.57
C PHE A 266 -7.96 0.85 8.97
N SER A 267 -7.17 0.40 8.00
CA SER A 267 -5.93 -0.35 8.21
C SER A 267 -4.71 0.53 7.93
N GLU A 268 -3.99 0.34 6.82
CA GLU A 268 -2.80 1.15 6.46
C GLU A 268 -3.08 2.66 6.51
N GLY A 269 -4.25 3.08 6.05
CA GLY A 269 -4.68 4.47 6.02
C GLY A 269 -4.95 5.10 7.39
N LEU A 270 -4.98 4.34 8.48
CA LEU A 270 -5.01 4.88 9.85
C LEU A 270 -3.78 5.76 10.14
N PHE A 271 -2.71 5.55 9.38
CA PHE A 271 -1.54 6.44 9.36
C PHE A 271 -1.92 7.93 9.20
N PHE A 272 -2.96 8.25 8.41
CA PHE A 272 -3.38 9.63 8.19
C PHE A 272 -3.82 10.33 9.48
N ASP A 273 -4.33 9.58 10.45
CA ASP A 273 -4.77 10.11 11.73
C ASP A 273 -3.60 10.15 12.73
N ILE A 274 -2.82 9.07 12.82
CA ILE A 274 -1.74 8.98 13.82
C ILE A 274 -0.57 9.90 13.55
N ALA A 275 -0.29 10.19 12.27
CA ALA A 275 0.86 10.98 11.89
C ALA A 275 0.77 12.45 12.38
N GLN A 276 -0.40 12.86 12.87
CA GLN A 276 -0.64 14.16 13.47
C GLN A 276 -0.50 14.16 15.00
N ILE A 277 -0.27 13.01 15.62
CA ILE A 277 -0.19 12.86 17.08
C ILE A 277 1.27 12.91 17.53
N GLN A 278 1.59 13.76 18.51
CA GLN A 278 2.94 13.86 19.04
C GLN A 278 3.44 12.52 19.61
N GLY A 279 4.67 12.14 19.27
CA GLY A 279 5.32 10.91 19.75
C GLY A 279 5.06 9.67 18.89
N TYR A 280 4.24 9.76 17.84
CA TYR A 280 3.91 8.59 17.00
C TYR A 280 5.12 8.01 16.26
N GLU A 281 6.09 8.84 15.83
CA GLU A 281 7.16 8.40 14.91
C GLU A 281 8.01 7.28 15.50
N GLN A 282 8.43 7.43 16.76
CA GLN A 282 9.24 6.44 17.47
C GLN A 282 8.44 5.17 17.72
N ALA A 283 7.26 5.28 18.36
CA ALA A 283 6.40 4.14 18.64
C ALA A 283 5.98 3.37 17.37
N TYR A 284 5.84 4.06 16.23
CA TYR A 284 5.52 3.43 14.96
C TYR A 284 6.70 2.72 14.32
N GLY A 285 7.92 3.26 14.48
CA GLY A 285 9.16 2.59 14.10
C GLY A 285 9.37 1.31 14.90
N ASP A 286 9.30 1.43 16.22
CA ASP A 286 9.50 0.31 17.16
C ASP A 286 8.46 -0.79 16.93
N ALA A 287 7.19 -0.42 16.77
CA ALA A 287 6.11 -1.37 16.43
C ALA A 287 6.35 -2.13 15.11
N PHE A 288 7.01 -1.49 14.14
CA PHE A 288 7.35 -2.13 12.88
C PHE A 288 8.54 -3.10 13.04
N GLU A 289 9.55 -2.75 13.83
CA GLU A 289 10.66 -3.64 14.20
C GLU A 289 10.16 -4.87 14.99
N ASP A 290 9.36 -4.61 16.03
CA ASP A 290 8.18 -5.37 16.48
C ASP A 290 7.73 -6.48 15.54
N TYR A 291 6.98 -6.02 14.57
CA TYR A 291 6.31 -6.85 13.60
C TYR A 291 7.27 -7.69 12.77
N VAL A 292 8.38 -7.14 12.31
CA VAL A 292 9.35 -7.88 11.49
C VAL A 292 9.95 -9.03 12.29
N TYR A 293 10.35 -8.81 13.54
CA TYR A 293 10.83 -9.89 14.42
C TYR A 293 9.78 -10.98 14.65
N ASP A 294 8.55 -10.58 14.99
CA ASP A 294 7.47 -11.50 15.25
C ASP A 294 7.12 -12.35 14.03
N VAL A 295 7.03 -11.73 12.84
CA VAL A 295 6.69 -12.46 11.62
C VAL A 295 7.80 -13.43 11.23
N THR A 296 9.07 -13.10 11.50
CA THR A 296 10.18 -14.05 11.35
C THR A 296 9.96 -15.30 12.17
N ASN A 297 9.64 -15.13 13.46
CA ASN A 297 9.41 -16.24 14.38
C ASN A 297 8.15 -17.05 14.03
N ILE A 298 7.05 -16.38 13.66
CA ILE A 298 5.80 -17.02 13.25
C ILE A 298 6.02 -17.92 12.03
N LEU A 299 6.76 -17.43 11.03
CA LEU A 299 7.06 -18.19 9.83
C LEU A 299 8.03 -19.34 10.10
N ASN A 300 9.01 -19.14 10.99
CA ASN A 300 9.99 -20.17 11.35
C ASN A 300 9.38 -21.33 12.18
N ALA A 301 8.43 -21.05 13.07
CA ALA A 301 7.89 -22.01 14.05
C ALA A 301 7.23 -23.27 13.48
N ARG A 302 6.98 -23.35 12.16
CA ARG A 302 6.33 -24.50 11.51
C ARG A 302 7.18 -25.23 10.47
N HIS A 303 8.43 -24.81 10.27
CA HIS A 303 9.37 -25.53 9.41
C HIS A 303 10.16 -26.56 10.25
N GLU A 304 9.58 -27.74 10.45
CA GLU A 304 10.24 -28.83 11.19
C GLU A 304 11.37 -29.52 10.40
N VAL A 305 11.56 -29.18 9.11
CA VAL A 305 12.20 -30.11 8.16
C VAL A 305 13.60 -29.71 7.68
N MET A 306 14.02 -28.44 7.69
CA MET A 306 15.37 -28.03 7.26
C MET A 306 15.91 -26.87 8.11
N ALA A 307 17.24 -26.86 8.32
CA ALA A 307 18.08 -25.88 9.03
C ALA A 307 17.32 -24.74 9.72
N ALA A 308 17.11 -24.85 11.04
CA ALA A 308 16.44 -23.83 11.83
C ALA A 308 17.12 -22.47 11.65
N ILE A 309 16.41 -21.54 10.99
CA ILE A 309 16.81 -20.15 10.98
C ILE A 309 16.68 -19.62 12.41
N LYS A 310 17.66 -18.84 12.85
CA LYS A 310 17.63 -18.13 14.12
C LYS A 310 17.34 -16.66 13.86
N ALA A 311 16.53 -16.06 14.73
CA ALA A 311 16.21 -14.65 14.73
C ALA A 311 16.63 -14.06 16.08
N GLU A 312 17.44 -13.01 16.08
CA GLU A 312 18.04 -12.43 17.27
C GLU A 312 18.07 -10.90 17.15
N ARG A 313 17.69 -10.21 18.23
CA ARG A 313 17.89 -8.77 18.36
C ARG A 313 19.24 -8.54 19.03
N PRO A 314 20.21 -7.89 18.35
CA PRO A 314 21.47 -7.56 18.97
C PRO A 314 21.26 -6.63 20.17
N GLU A 315 22.03 -6.85 21.22
CA GLU A 315 22.11 -5.90 22.34
C GLU A 315 22.90 -4.64 21.92
N PRO A 316 22.56 -3.46 22.47
CA PRO A 316 23.38 -2.27 22.30
C PRO A 316 24.82 -2.50 22.78
N TYR A 317 25.77 -1.87 22.11
CA TYR A 317 27.20 -2.00 22.38
C TYR A 317 27.91 -0.65 22.35
N PHE A 318 29.14 -0.59 22.86
CA PHE A 318 29.91 0.65 22.97
C PHE A 318 31.14 0.65 22.08
N ILE A 319 31.31 1.74 21.32
CA ILE A 319 32.59 2.07 20.69
C ILE A 319 33.15 3.31 21.40
N GLY A 320 34.11 3.08 22.29
CA GLY A 320 34.59 4.10 23.20
C GLY A 320 33.50 4.51 24.19
N LYS A 321 33.02 5.76 24.11
CA LYS A 321 31.93 6.29 24.96
C LYS A 321 30.58 6.37 24.26
N ASN A 322 30.53 6.00 22.97
CA ASN A 322 29.33 6.11 22.18
C ASN A 322 28.59 4.78 22.22
N GLU A 323 27.39 4.80 22.77
CA GLU A 323 26.44 3.69 22.66
C GLU A 323 25.93 3.60 21.22
N LYS A 324 25.82 2.37 20.71
CA LYS A 324 25.28 2.04 19.40
C LYS A 324 24.28 0.91 19.56
N HIS A 325 23.16 0.98 18.84
CA HIS A 325 22.13 -0.06 18.85
C HIS A 325 22.40 -1.18 17.84
N GLY A 326 23.19 -0.94 16.80
CA GLY A 326 23.49 -1.95 15.78
C GLY A 326 22.38 -2.12 14.75
N VAL A 327 22.23 -3.34 14.25
CA VAL A 327 21.16 -3.72 13.32
C VAL A 327 19.89 -4.07 14.10
N ASP A 328 18.72 -3.79 13.52
CA ASP A 328 17.44 -4.00 14.20
C ASP A 328 17.13 -5.50 14.39
N LEU A 329 17.57 -6.34 13.45
CA LEU A 329 17.35 -7.79 13.50
C LEU A 329 18.45 -8.57 12.77
N LEU A 330 18.93 -9.66 13.39
CA LEU A 330 19.74 -10.69 12.76
C LEU A 330 18.89 -11.91 12.43
N VAL A 331 18.94 -12.36 11.17
CA VAL A 331 18.28 -13.61 10.74
C VAL A 331 19.32 -14.51 10.07
N TYR A 332 19.60 -15.69 10.61
CA TYR A 332 20.73 -16.49 10.14
C TYR A 332 20.51 -18.00 10.24
N ASP A 333 21.17 -18.74 9.35
CA ASP A 333 21.30 -20.20 9.39
C ASP A 333 22.79 -20.59 9.49
N GLU A 334 23.17 -21.82 9.15
CA GLU A 334 24.58 -22.24 9.15
C GLU A 334 25.41 -21.63 8.01
N THR A 335 24.76 -21.12 6.97
CA THR A 335 25.39 -20.70 5.71
C THR A 335 25.54 -19.19 5.59
N GLY A 336 24.61 -18.43 6.15
CA GLY A 336 24.52 -16.98 5.98
C GLY A 336 23.78 -16.25 7.10
N SER A 337 23.98 -14.94 7.15
CA SER A 337 23.32 -14.03 8.08
C SER A 337 22.81 -12.81 7.35
N VAL A 338 21.55 -12.49 7.59
CA VAL A 338 20.85 -11.31 7.11
C VAL A 338 20.90 -10.25 8.20
N LEU A 339 21.45 -9.10 7.86
CA LEU A 339 21.57 -7.92 8.73
C LEU A 339 20.41 -6.99 8.38
N ILE A 340 19.36 -6.94 9.18
CA ILE A 340 18.12 -6.24 8.83
C ILE A 340 18.06 -4.86 9.48
N GLU A 341 17.78 -3.86 8.66
CA GLU A 341 17.41 -2.50 9.05
C GLU A 341 15.94 -2.25 8.65
N CYS A 342 15.06 -2.03 9.62
CA CYS A 342 13.63 -1.79 9.43
C CYS A 342 13.34 -0.30 9.29
N LYS A 343 12.48 0.06 8.32
CA LYS A 343 12.05 1.45 8.11
C LYS A 343 10.56 1.58 7.82
N ALA A 344 9.84 2.19 8.76
CA ALA A 344 8.40 2.48 8.64
C ALA A 344 8.08 3.71 7.76
N LYS A 345 9.10 4.44 7.27
CA LYS A 345 8.91 5.67 6.49
C LYS A 345 8.15 5.41 5.19
N ARG A 346 7.18 6.29 4.90
CA ARG A 346 6.43 6.32 3.64
C ARG A 346 7.03 7.33 2.66
N LEU A 347 7.03 6.97 1.38
CA LEU A 347 7.29 7.91 0.27
C LEU A 347 6.26 9.05 0.30
N ILE A 348 6.72 10.29 0.13
CA ILE A 348 5.81 11.44 -0.03
C ILE A 348 5.01 11.33 -1.33
N LEU A 349 3.76 11.82 -1.32
CA LEU A 349 2.86 11.76 -2.49
C LEU A 349 3.49 12.31 -3.77
N LYS A 350 4.28 13.38 -3.63
CA LYS A 350 4.98 14.02 -4.74
C LYS A 350 5.91 13.04 -5.48
N ALA A 351 6.68 12.26 -4.74
CA ALA A 351 7.61 11.27 -5.28
C ALA A 351 6.92 10.03 -5.87
N ARG A 352 5.66 9.77 -5.48
CA ARG A 352 4.89 8.62 -5.99
C ARG A 352 4.22 8.89 -7.34
N TYR A 353 3.67 10.09 -7.52
CA TYR A 353 2.70 10.34 -8.60
C TYR A 353 3.08 11.48 -9.54
N GLN A 354 3.95 12.40 -9.14
CA GLN A 354 4.36 13.51 -10.00
C GLN A 354 5.61 13.16 -10.81
N LEU A 355 5.68 13.68 -12.03
CA LEU A 355 6.91 13.75 -12.82
C LEU A 355 7.86 14.83 -12.26
N ASP A 356 8.38 14.61 -11.06
CA ASP A 356 9.39 15.45 -10.43
C ASP A 356 10.62 14.65 -10.00
N ASP A 357 11.66 14.70 -10.84
CA ASP A 357 12.97 14.07 -10.59
C ASP A 357 13.53 14.44 -9.23
N LYS A 358 13.33 15.67 -8.76
CA LYS A 358 13.91 16.12 -7.48
C LYS A 358 13.23 15.43 -6.30
N ALA A 359 11.91 15.27 -6.36
CA ALA A 359 11.16 14.61 -5.29
C ALA A 359 11.51 13.12 -5.21
N LEU A 360 11.59 12.44 -6.35
CA LEU A 360 11.99 11.03 -6.40
C LEU A 360 13.45 10.85 -5.95
N ASN A 361 14.37 11.67 -6.45
CA ASN A 361 15.78 11.60 -6.08
C ASN A 361 16.00 11.88 -4.59
N ALA A 362 15.28 12.85 -4.01
CA ALA A 362 15.36 13.12 -2.59
C ALA A 362 14.97 11.90 -1.75
N GLU A 363 13.90 11.19 -2.13
CA GLU A 363 13.49 9.95 -1.47
C GLU A 363 14.52 8.82 -1.67
N ILE A 364 15.09 8.65 -2.88
CA ILE A 364 16.18 7.69 -3.12
C ILE A 364 17.39 8.00 -2.23
N ASP A 365 17.74 9.28 -2.03
CA ASP A 365 18.82 9.69 -1.15
C ASP A 365 18.51 9.34 0.33
N ILE A 366 17.23 9.26 0.73
CA ILE A 366 16.84 8.78 2.07
C ILE A 366 17.11 7.28 2.19
N LEU A 367 16.71 6.50 1.19
CA LEU A 367 16.95 5.07 1.19
C LEU A 367 18.44 4.74 1.19
N ALA A 368 19.25 5.49 0.43
CA ALA A 368 20.70 5.35 0.43
C ALA A 368 21.29 5.55 1.84
N ARG A 369 20.73 6.45 2.66
CA ARG A 369 21.15 6.62 4.06
C ARG A 369 20.84 5.39 4.91
N TYR A 370 19.71 4.73 4.70
CA TYR A 370 19.39 3.49 5.41
C TYR A 370 20.33 2.34 5.02
N VAL A 371 20.66 2.21 3.73
CA VAL A 371 21.65 1.24 3.26
C VAL A 371 23.02 1.50 3.88
N VAL A 372 23.48 2.76 3.89
CA VAL A 372 24.77 3.12 4.50
C VAL A 372 24.76 2.97 6.02
N GLN A 373 23.63 3.19 6.68
CA GLN A 373 23.49 2.89 8.11
C GLN A 373 23.71 1.40 8.38
N ASN A 374 23.10 0.53 7.58
CA ASN A 374 23.30 -0.91 7.71
C ASN A 374 24.75 -1.32 7.40
N TYR A 375 25.41 -0.70 6.41
CA TYR A 375 26.84 -0.93 6.17
C TYR A 375 27.74 -0.51 7.33
N LYS A 376 27.42 0.59 8.03
CA LYS A 376 28.17 0.96 9.24
C LYS A 376 28.06 -0.13 10.31
N ASN A 377 26.86 -0.67 10.51
CA ASN A 377 26.63 -1.76 11.45
C ASN A 377 27.36 -3.04 11.02
N LEU A 378 27.39 -3.35 9.71
CA LEU A 378 28.20 -4.45 9.17
C LEU A 378 29.68 -4.27 9.46
N GLU A 379 30.25 -3.08 9.23
CA GLU A 379 31.66 -2.80 9.51
C GLU A 379 32.00 -2.98 10.99
N ASP A 380 31.10 -2.56 11.89
CA ASP A 380 31.25 -2.77 13.34
C ASP A 380 31.26 -4.29 13.68
N ILE A 381 30.40 -5.09 13.04
CA ILE A 381 30.35 -6.56 13.20
C ILE A 381 31.64 -7.21 12.68
N VAL A 382 32.07 -6.88 11.46
CA VAL A 382 33.27 -7.45 10.83
C VAL A 382 34.55 -7.05 11.59
N SER A 383 34.55 -5.87 12.20
CA SER A 383 35.65 -5.40 13.05
C SER A 383 35.65 -5.99 14.46
N GLY A 384 34.65 -6.80 14.81
CA GLY A 384 34.52 -7.41 16.13
C GLY A 384 34.17 -6.42 17.24
N CYS A 385 33.51 -5.30 16.91
CA CYS A 385 33.03 -4.32 17.89
C CYS A 385 31.73 -4.74 18.60
N THR A 386 31.04 -5.75 18.07
CA THR A 386 29.79 -6.30 18.60
C THR A 386 30.04 -7.63 19.32
N ASP A 387 29.16 -7.96 20.28
CA ASP A 387 29.20 -9.27 20.96
C ASP A 387 28.80 -10.42 20.02
N TRP A 388 27.99 -10.13 19.00
CA TRP A 388 27.65 -11.10 17.97
C TRP A 388 28.79 -11.27 16.96
N GLN A 389 29.03 -12.50 16.51
CA GLN A 389 30.09 -12.85 15.56
C GLN A 389 29.55 -13.63 14.34
N PRO A 390 30.01 -13.33 13.12
CA PRO A 390 29.57 -14.02 11.90
C PRO A 390 29.81 -15.54 11.91
N ASN A 391 30.87 -16.00 12.60
CA ASN A 391 31.30 -17.39 12.65
C ASN A 391 31.43 -18.04 11.26
N GLY A 392 32.03 -17.33 10.30
CA GLY A 392 32.26 -17.82 8.94
C GLY A 392 31.04 -17.75 7.99
N ARG A 393 29.89 -17.26 8.46
CA ARG A 393 28.70 -17.05 7.63
C ARG A 393 28.90 -15.93 6.62
N SER A 394 28.26 -16.07 5.45
CA SER A 394 28.15 -14.97 4.49
C SER A 394 27.21 -13.89 5.05
N LEU A 395 27.54 -12.60 4.91
CA LEU A 395 26.75 -11.50 5.46
C LEU A 395 25.96 -10.79 4.35
N PHE A 396 24.69 -10.50 4.60
CA PHE A 396 23.78 -9.89 3.64
C PHE A 396 23.05 -8.69 4.28
N PRO A 397 23.46 -7.44 3.97
CA PRO A 397 22.74 -6.24 4.40
C PRO A 397 21.37 -6.15 3.73
N VAL A 398 20.31 -6.01 4.53
CA VAL A 398 18.94 -5.87 4.05
C VAL A 398 18.25 -4.68 4.71
N VAL A 399 17.63 -3.83 3.91
CA VAL A 399 16.68 -2.81 4.39
C VAL A 399 15.27 -3.31 4.11
N VAL A 400 14.45 -3.45 5.15
CA VAL A 400 13.05 -3.83 5.05
C VAL A 400 12.18 -2.60 5.28
N THR A 401 11.33 -2.25 4.32
CA THR A 401 10.44 -1.08 4.41
C THR A 401 8.98 -1.50 4.65
N LEU A 402 8.26 -0.80 5.53
CA LEU A 402 6.85 -1.14 5.82
C LEU A 402 5.95 -0.97 4.58
N VAL A 403 6.14 0.11 3.83
CA VAL A 403 5.44 0.32 2.56
C VAL A 403 6.33 -0.08 1.40
N ASN A 404 5.71 -0.42 0.28
CA ASN A 404 6.47 -0.67 -0.94
C ASN A 404 6.94 0.65 -1.57
N TRP A 405 8.25 0.78 -1.75
CA TRP A 405 8.86 1.91 -2.45
C TRP A 405 8.88 1.69 -3.98
N ASN A 406 8.61 0.45 -4.41
CA ASN A 406 8.59 -0.04 -5.79
C ASN A 406 9.78 0.48 -6.60
N LEU A 407 10.99 0.41 -6.07
CA LEU A 407 12.16 0.91 -6.80
C LEU A 407 12.60 -0.16 -7.79
N PHE A 408 12.27 0.03 -9.06
CA PHE A 408 12.67 -0.91 -10.10
C PHE A 408 13.17 -0.20 -11.35
N GLY A 409 13.97 -0.93 -12.11
CA GLY A 409 14.55 -0.47 -13.36
C GLY A 409 15.98 0.07 -13.21
N PRO A 410 16.82 -0.08 -14.26
CA PRO A 410 18.24 0.24 -14.19
C PRO A 410 18.54 1.66 -13.70
N LYS A 411 17.85 2.70 -14.20
CA LYS A 411 18.14 4.09 -13.83
C LYS A 411 17.88 4.42 -12.35
N VAL A 412 16.80 3.88 -11.78
CA VAL A 412 16.45 4.11 -10.36
C VAL A 412 17.48 3.41 -9.48
N TYR A 413 17.89 2.19 -9.86
CA TYR A 413 18.93 1.44 -9.16
C TYR A 413 20.31 2.11 -9.29
N GLU A 414 20.72 2.52 -10.49
CA GLU A 414 21.97 3.27 -10.73
C GLU A 414 22.02 4.55 -9.88
N ARG A 415 20.89 5.27 -9.76
CA ARG A 415 20.81 6.45 -8.90
C ARG A 415 20.97 6.10 -7.43
N LEU A 416 20.34 5.02 -6.97
CA LEU A 416 20.50 4.54 -5.59
C LEU A 416 21.96 4.14 -5.33
N GLU A 417 22.56 3.36 -6.22
CA GLU A 417 23.95 2.91 -6.13
C GLU A 417 24.92 4.10 -6.09
N HIS A 418 24.76 5.08 -6.98
CA HIS A 418 25.56 6.31 -6.96
C HIS A 418 25.43 7.06 -5.62
N SER A 419 24.21 7.13 -5.08
CA SER A 419 23.95 7.81 -3.81
C SER A 419 24.54 7.05 -2.62
N VAL A 420 24.49 5.72 -2.64
CA VAL A 420 25.13 4.84 -1.65
C VAL A 420 26.65 5.03 -1.70
N LEU A 421 27.28 4.94 -2.87
CA LEU A 421 28.73 5.11 -3.03
C LEU A 421 29.20 6.49 -2.54
N SER A 422 28.47 7.56 -2.87
CA SER A 422 28.80 8.91 -2.37
C SER A 422 28.68 9.02 -0.85
N LEU A 423 27.70 8.35 -0.24
CA LEU A 423 27.51 8.36 1.21
C LEU A 423 28.54 7.46 1.93
N LEU A 424 28.97 6.35 1.32
CA LEU A 424 30.07 5.51 1.83
C LEU A 424 31.39 6.28 1.86
N GLU A 425 31.71 7.02 0.80
CA GLU A 425 32.90 7.88 0.75
C GLU A 425 32.89 8.91 1.90
N LYS A 426 31.76 9.58 2.12
CA LYS A 426 31.57 10.51 3.24
C LYS A 426 31.69 9.83 4.61
N ALA A 427 31.23 8.58 4.72
CA ALA A 427 31.35 7.77 5.92
C ALA A 427 32.76 7.15 6.08
N LYS A 428 33.66 7.34 5.12
CA LYS A 428 34.99 6.72 5.04
C LYS A 428 34.96 5.19 5.04
N ILE A 429 33.92 4.60 4.47
CA ILE A 429 33.78 3.15 4.25
C ILE A 429 34.22 2.84 2.82
N SER A 430 35.00 1.76 2.65
CA SER A 430 35.48 1.36 1.32
C SER A 430 34.30 1.02 0.39
N PRO A 431 34.27 1.53 -0.86
CA PRO A 431 33.21 1.18 -1.81
C PRO A 431 33.17 -0.31 -2.17
N GLN A 432 34.28 -1.05 -1.95
CA GLN A 432 34.36 -2.50 -2.14
C GLN A 432 33.38 -3.28 -1.26
N VAL A 433 32.89 -2.67 -0.17
CA VAL A 433 31.87 -3.28 0.71
C VAL A 433 30.60 -3.66 -0.06
N VAL A 434 30.26 -2.93 -1.12
CA VAL A 434 29.07 -3.20 -1.95
C VAL A 434 29.24 -4.46 -2.79
N GLU A 435 30.46 -4.74 -3.25
CA GLU A 435 30.78 -5.94 -4.01
C GLU A 435 30.92 -7.16 -3.09
N LEU A 436 31.56 -6.98 -1.93
CA LEU A 436 31.78 -8.04 -0.95
C LEU A 436 30.50 -8.44 -0.22
N TYR A 437 29.64 -7.47 0.08
CA TYR A 437 28.40 -7.63 0.83
C TYR A 437 27.24 -6.91 0.13
N PRO A 438 26.70 -7.47 -0.98
CA PRO A 438 25.64 -6.83 -1.74
C PRO A 438 24.39 -6.56 -0.90
N TYR A 439 23.96 -5.30 -0.85
CA TYR A 439 22.76 -4.92 -0.11
C TYR A 439 21.48 -5.27 -0.87
N THR A 440 20.39 -5.43 -0.14
CA THR A 440 19.04 -5.56 -0.69
C THR A 440 18.07 -4.60 -0.02
N VAL A 441 17.19 -4.00 -0.80
CA VAL A 441 16.03 -3.27 -0.27
C VAL A 441 14.78 -4.03 -0.67
N MET A 442 13.86 -4.25 0.27
CA MET A 442 12.60 -4.94 0.03
C MET A 442 11.48 -4.39 0.91
N SER A 443 10.25 -4.47 0.44
CA SER A 443 9.08 -4.21 1.28
C SER A 443 8.83 -5.35 2.27
N VAL A 444 8.05 -5.10 3.33
CA VAL A 444 7.71 -6.14 4.30
C VAL A 444 6.91 -7.29 3.66
N GLU A 445 6.07 -7.01 2.66
CA GLU A 445 5.33 -8.03 1.91
C GLU A 445 6.28 -8.94 1.11
N GLU A 446 7.32 -8.35 0.51
CA GLU A 446 8.39 -9.09 -0.15
C GLU A 446 9.24 -9.87 0.86
N TYR A 447 9.53 -9.30 2.03
CA TYR A 447 10.28 -9.95 3.11
C TYR A 447 9.57 -11.20 3.61
N GLU A 448 8.27 -11.13 3.89
CA GLU A 448 7.47 -12.27 4.36
C GLU A 448 7.47 -13.43 3.36
N THR A 449 7.47 -13.12 2.06
CA THR A 449 7.56 -14.12 1.00
C THR A 449 8.99 -14.65 0.85
N ALA A 450 9.98 -13.75 0.86
CA ALA A 450 11.40 -14.10 0.76
C ALA A 450 11.82 -15.02 1.91
N LEU A 451 11.40 -14.73 3.14
CA LEU A 451 11.72 -15.54 4.30
C LEU A 451 11.20 -16.98 4.16
N GLN A 452 9.98 -17.17 3.64
CA GLN A 452 9.44 -18.51 3.40
C GLN A 452 10.21 -19.29 2.33
N VAL A 453 10.76 -18.60 1.34
CA VAL A 453 11.66 -19.23 0.35
C VAL A 453 13.02 -19.52 1.00
N ILE A 454 13.57 -18.60 1.79
CA ILE A 454 14.83 -18.77 2.53
C ILE A 454 14.73 -19.97 3.49
N LEU A 455 13.59 -20.17 4.16
CA LEU A 455 13.33 -21.33 5.03
C LEU A 455 13.35 -22.67 4.26
N GLN A 456 13.22 -22.65 2.94
CA GLN A 456 13.28 -23.84 2.08
C GLN A 456 14.67 -24.07 1.47
N VAL A 457 15.40 -23.00 1.13
CA VAL A 457 16.66 -23.10 0.36
C VAL A 457 17.92 -22.68 1.13
N GLY A 458 17.78 -22.02 2.27
CA GLY A 458 18.87 -21.43 3.05
C GLY A 458 19.20 -19.99 2.65
N VAL A 459 19.79 -19.26 3.60
CA VAL A 459 20.12 -17.82 3.48
C VAL A 459 21.11 -17.59 2.36
N LYS A 460 22.24 -18.31 2.36
CA LYS A 460 23.29 -18.11 1.36
C LYS A 460 22.80 -18.39 -0.05
N GLU A 461 22.04 -19.48 -0.25
CA GLU A 461 21.52 -19.85 -1.57
C GLU A 461 20.62 -18.76 -2.15
N PHE A 462 19.70 -18.23 -1.34
CA PHE A 462 18.80 -17.16 -1.77
C PHE A 462 19.57 -15.90 -2.19
N PHE A 463 20.43 -15.39 -1.31
CA PHE A 463 21.08 -14.11 -1.53
C PHE A 463 22.25 -14.18 -2.52
N SER A 464 22.99 -15.29 -2.59
CA SER A 464 24.04 -15.46 -3.61
C SER A 464 23.46 -15.50 -5.02
N ARG A 465 22.28 -16.12 -5.23
CA ARG A 465 21.59 -16.02 -6.54
C ARG A 465 21.17 -14.59 -6.82
N ARG A 466 20.59 -13.89 -5.84
CA ARG A 466 20.14 -12.51 -5.98
C ARG A 466 21.28 -11.54 -6.32
N ALA A 467 22.47 -11.77 -5.76
CA ALA A 467 23.65 -10.96 -6.00
C ALA A 467 24.20 -11.05 -7.43
N ASN A 468 23.70 -11.98 -8.26
CA ASN A 468 24.11 -12.13 -9.65
C ASN A 468 23.84 -10.85 -10.45
N GLU A 469 24.80 -10.45 -11.30
CA GLU A 469 24.77 -9.21 -12.07
C GLU A 469 23.49 -9.05 -12.92
N ASN A 470 22.94 -10.15 -13.45
CA ASN A 470 21.73 -10.12 -14.28
C ASN A 470 20.45 -9.73 -13.50
N GLN A 471 20.52 -9.68 -12.17
CA GLN A 471 19.38 -9.48 -11.27
C GLN A 471 19.54 -8.25 -10.36
N LYS A 472 20.66 -7.50 -10.50
CA LYS A 472 20.83 -6.22 -9.83
C LYS A 472 19.71 -5.25 -10.24
N GLY A 473 19.11 -4.58 -9.25
CA GLY A 473 17.98 -3.66 -9.47
C GLY A 473 16.62 -4.31 -9.69
N TRP A 474 16.50 -5.64 -9.58
CA TRP A 474 15.21 -6.31 -9.57
C TRP A 474 14.52 -6.15 -8.20
N MET A 475 13.22 -5.91 -8.24
CA MET A 475 12.36 -6.15 -7.07
C MET A 475 12.47 -7.61 -6.61
N VAL A 476 12.20 -7.86 -5.34
CA VAL A 476 12.36 -9.19 -4.77
C VAL A 476 11.31 -10.15 -5.29
N MET A 477 10.07 -9.70 -5.45
CA MET A 477 9.00 -10.59 -5.90
C MET A 477 9.23 -11.14 -7.33
N PRO A 478 9.55 -10.32 -8.36
CA PRO A 478 9.90 -10.85 -9.69
C PRO A 478 11.13 -11.77 -9.68
N PHE A 479 12.14 -11.47 -8.84
CA PHE A 479 13.30 -12.34 -8.64
C PHE A 479 12.89 -13.73 -8.11
N ILE A 480 12.05 -13.77 -7.06
CA ILE A 480 11.53 -15.01 -6.48
C ILE A 480 10.73 -15.80 -7.52
N GLN A 481 9.80 -15.14 -8.22
CA GLN A 481 8.97 -15.77 -9.26
C GLN A 481 9.80 -16.44 -10.36
N THR A 482 10.96 -15.85 -10.68
CA THR A 482 11.83 -16.33 -11.74
C THR A 482 12.76 -17.45 -11.27
N ASN A 483 13.33 -17.34 -10.07
CA ASN A 483 14.43 -18.21 -9.62
C ASN A 483 13.99 -19.30 -8.63
N PHE A 484 12.84 -19.12 -7.99
CA PHE A 484 12.29 -20.00 -6.97
C PHE A 484 10.78 -20.26 -7.18
N PRO A 485 10.32 -20.60 -8.40
CA PRO A 485 8.89 -20.77 -8.66
C PRO A 485 8.26 -21.96 -7.92
N VAL A 486 9.05 -22.98 -7.56
CA VAL A 486 8.59 -24.17 -6.83
C VAL A 486 8.40 -23.82 -5.35
N GLU A 487 9.39 -23.18 -4.75
CA GLU A 487 9.38 -22.76 -3.36
C GLU A 487 8.32 -21.68 -3.11
N LEU A 488 8.09 -20.81 -4.10
CA LEU A 488 7.00 -19.84 -4.07
C LEU A 488 5.62 -20.51 -4.02
N GLN A 489 5.42 -21.64 -4.71
CA GLN A 489 4.15 -22.38 -4.63
C GLN A 489 3.92 -22.99 -3.22
N GLY A 490 4.99 -23.25 -2.48
CA GLY A 490 4.93 -23.70 -1.09
C GLY A 490 4.69 -22.57 -0.08
N CYS A 491 4.75 -21.31 -0.49
CA CYS A 491 4.52 -20.18 0.41
C CYS A 491 3.04 -20.09 0.81
N ARG A 492 2.81 -19.80 2.09
CA ARG A 492 1.48 -19.68 2.68
C ARG A 492 1.11 -18.22 2.91
N ASN A 493 -0.19 -17.95 2.86
CA ASN A 493 -0.77 -16.60 3.04
C ASN A 493 -1.66 -16.48 4.29
N ASP A 494 -1.72 -17.53 5.10
CA ASP A 494 -2.62 -17.68 6.25
C ASP A 494 -1.87 -17.59 7.60
N TYR A 495 -0.58 -17.27 7.60
CA TYR A 495 0.27 -17.26 8.80
C TYR A 495 -0.11 -16.17 9.82
N LEU A 496 -0.86 -15.14 9.41
CA LEU A 496 -1.43 -14.13 10.31
C LEU A 496 -2.93 -14.31 10.60
N ASN A 497 -3.54 -15.44 10.21
CA ASN A 497 -4.97 -15.65 10.45
C ASN A 497 -5.35 -15.50 11.93
N PHE A 498 -4.48 -15.91 12.84
CA PHE A 498 -4.74 -15.79 14.28
C PHE A 498 -4.99 -14.34 14.73
N VAL A 499 -4.31 -13.36 14.11
CA VAL A 499 -4.49 -11.93 14.42
C VAL A 499 -5.91 -11.47 14.13
N LEU A 500 -6.52 -12.00 13.07
CA LEU A 500 -7.89 -11.67 12.68
C LEU A 500 -8.93 -12.56 13.37
N ASN A 501 -8.56 -13.77 13.81
CA ASN A 501 -9.44 -14.65 14.56
C ASN A 501 -9.83 -14.02 15.90
N ASP A 502 -8.89 -13.39 16.61
CA ASP A 502 -9.17 -12.68 17.87
C ASP A 502 -10.25 -11.59 17.66
N LEU A 503 -10.16 -10.85 16.56
CA LEU A 503 -11.17 -9.86 16.18
C LEU A 503 -12.52 -10.51 15.82
N GLN A 504 -12.50 -11.67 15.16
CA GLN A 504 -13.70 -12.42 14.79
C GLN A 504 -14.44 -12.95 16.04
N GLU A 505 -13.71 -13.42 17.06
CA GLU A 505 -14.29 -13.86 18.33
C GLU A 505 -14.99 -12.71 19.05
N GLU A 506 -14.38 -11.53 19.10
CA GLU A 506 -15.00 -10.32 19.66
C GLU A 506 -16.27 -9.90 18.90
N ILE A 507 -16.23 -9.94 17.56
CA ILE A 507 -17.41 -9.67 16.73
C ILE A 507 -18.51 -10.71 17.03
N GLY A 508 -18.15 -11.99 17.15
CA GLY A 508 -19.09 -13.05 17.51
C GLY A 508 -19.77 -12.80 18.85
N ALA A 509 -18.99 -12.48 19.89
CA ALA A 509 -19.49 -12.17 21.22
C ALA A 509 -20.43 -10.95 21.24
N GLY A 510 -20.10 -9.89 20.48
CA GLY A 510 -20.95 -8.70 20.38
C GLY A 510 -22.30 -8.96 19.69
N ILE A 511 -22.31 -9.81 18.65
CA ILE A 511 -23.56 -10.23 17.98
C ILE A 511 -24.44 -11.03 18.94
N GLU A 512 -23.88 -11.96 19.71
CA GLU A 512 -24.62 -12.70 20.72
C GLU A 512 -25.22 -11.79 21.79
N GLY A 513 -24.46 -10.78 22.23
CA GLY A 513 -24.92 -9.76 23.17
C GLY A 513 -26.15 -9.00 22.66
N LEU A 514 -26.15 -8.59 21.39
CA LEU A 514 -27.29 -7.91 20.75
C LEU A 514 -28.51 -8.82 20.59
N SER A 515 -28.33 -10.12 20.37
CA SER A 515 -29.46 -11.06 20.24
C SER A 515 -30.14 -11.41 21.56
N LYS A 516 -29.47 -11.14 22.70
CA LYS A 516 -29.97 -11.40 24.06
C LYS A 516 -30.58 -10.16 24.72
N ALA A 517 -30.36 -8.97 24.15
CA ALA A 517 -30.95 -7.70 24.57
C ALA A 517 -32.21 -7.40 23.74
#